data_AF-A0AAX2AI11-F1
#
_entry.id   AF-A0AAX2AI11-F1
#
_cell.length_a   1.000
_cell.length_b   1.000
_cell.length_c   1.000
_cell.angle_alpha   90.00
_cell.angle_beta   90.00
_cell.angle_gamma   90.00
#
_symmetry.space_group_name_H-M   'P 1'
#
loop_
_entity.id
_entity.type
_entity.pdbx_description
1 polymer ?
#
loop_
_entity_poly.entity_id
_entity_poly.type
_entity_poly.pdbx_seq_one_letter_code
_entity_poly.pdbx_strand_id
1 'polypeptide(L)'
;MVKNKIDLLIKELVIKTGLDNSTIEYILTNAIAKAYNGCYAALINEDGIITITFLNEDDTFYLKDFVVSRKKFNDILSELNKHINQFVLKNDDEKFIEILKNSDLVANKLTFDGNDFILEIDYEKLSLKKSSYFDLLAKECTFFIKQNDLYFNDLENLSKGIFPKGIFTVDVFSFNSKNKTVYCKRVSQKNSKKMFFYAFNDLNKILETNYSIKKIKSRFISDTKEVIYFIEFRNKGSNFFISELSKRLKKLLGKSKLNIKF
;
A
#
# COMPACT_ATOMS: atom_id res chain seq x y z
N MET A 1 34.97 -0.36 27.95
CA MET A 1 33.85 -0.09 28.89
C MET A 1 32.72 0.74 28.25
N VAL A 2 33.00 1.59 27.25
CA VAL A 2 31.99 2.39 26.53
C VAL A 2 31.20 1.56 25.49
N LYS A 3 31.87 0.68 24.73
CA LYS A 3 31.24 -0.25 23.77
C LYS A 3 30.09 -1.07 24.41
N ASN A 4 30.33 -1.66 25.58
CA ASN A 4 29.30 -2.38 26.35
C ASN A 4 28.05 -1.54 26.70
N LYS A 5 28.20 -0.21 26.89
CA LYS A 5 27.05 0.66 27.20
C LYS A 5 26.24 1.01 25.94
N ILE A 6 26.93 1.16 24.80
CA ILE A 6 26.28 1.37 23.50
C ILE A 6 25.55 0.08 23.08
N ASP A 7 26.18 -1.08 23.25
CA ASP A 7 25.56 -2.38 22.96
C ASP A 7 24.30 -2.62 23.81
N LEU A 8 24.32 -2.20 25.08
CA LEU A 8 23.13 -2.26 25.95
C LEU A 8 22.03 -1.31 25.48
N LEU A 9 22.37 -0.06 25.13
CA LEU A 9 21.42 0.90 24.57
C LEU A 9 20.80 0.39 23.26
N ILE A 10 21.62 -0.17 22.36
CA ILE A 10 21.14 -0.76 21.10
C ILE A 10 20.17 -1.90 21.41
N LYS A 11 20.52 -2.83 22.31
CA LYS A 11 19.64 -3.93 22.72
C LYS A 11 18.31 -3.44 23.30
N GLU A 12 18.33 -2.44 24.17
CA GLU A 12 17.11 -1.83 24.73
C GLU A 12 16.24 -1.19 23.65
N LEU A 13 16.85 -0.46 22.71
CA LEU A 13 16.15 0.16 21.59
C LEU A 13 15.58 -0.87 20.62
N VAL A 14 16.28 -1.95 20.35
CA VAL A 14 15.76 -3.09 19.55
C VAL A 14 14.52 -3.69 20.21
N ILE A 15 14.56 -3.95 21.52
CA ILE A 15 13.39 -4.48 22.25
C ILE A 15 12.22 -3.50 22.19
N LYS A 16 12.48 -2.20 22.37
CA LYS A 16 11.45 -1.16 22.43
C LYS A 16 10.82 -0.85 21.07
N THR A 17 11.60 -0.91 19.99
CA THR A 17 11.19 -0.45 18.65
C THR A 17 10.87 -1.59 17.69
N GLY A 18 11.36 -2.81 17.97
CA GLY A 18 11.26 -3.97 17.09
C GLY A 18 12.17 -3.89 15.85
N LEU A 19 13.04 -2.88 15.74
CA LEU A 19 14.05 -2.77 14.68
C LEU A 19 15.22 -3.72 14.98
N ASP A 20 15.94 -4.17 13.94
CA ASP A 20 17.14 -4.98 14.13
C ASP A 20 18.35 -4.14 14.61
N ASN A 21 19.37 -4.82 15.16
CA ASN A 21 20.56 -4.16 15.70
C ASN A 21 21.28 -3.27 14.66
N SER A 22 21.41 -3.73 13.42
CA SER A 22 22.15 -3.00 12.39
C SER A 22 21.43 -1.71 11.98
N THR A 23 20.10 -1.75 11.94
CA THR A 23 19.27 -0.57 11.69
C THR A 23 19.39 0.45 12.83
N ILE A 24 19.34 0.01 14.09
CA ILE A 24 19.52 0.90 15.24
C ILE A 24 20.92 1.52 15.27
N GLU A 25 21.96 0.74 14.96
CA GLU A 25 23.34 1.22 14.89
C GLU A 25 23.53 2.25 13.77
N TYR A 26 22.94 2.01 12.60
CA TYR A 26 22.90 2.98 11.51
C TYR A 26 22.17 4.29 11.91
N ILE A 27 21.04 4.18 12.60
CA ILE A 27 20.31 5.37 13.07
C ILE A 27 21.14 6.14 14.10
N LEU A 28 21.79 5.44 15.01
CA LEU A 28 22.63 6.02 16.07
C LEU A 28 23.82 6.80 15.49
N THR A 29 24.58 6.19 14.59
CA THR A 29 25.75 6.83 13.95
C THR A 29 25.38 8.09 13.16
N ASN A 30 24.21 8.09 12.50
CA ASN A 30 23.68 9.28 11.83
C ASN A 30 23.20 10.36 12.81
N ALA A 31 22.52 9.96 13.90
CA ALA A 31 22.09 10.89 14.94
C ALA A 31 23.29 11.57 15.62
N ILE A 32 24.36 10.82 15.86
CA ILE A 32 25.63 11.33 16.38
C ILE A 32 26.21 12.36 15.44
N ALA A 33 26.39 12.02 14.16
CA ALA A 33 26.91 12.96 13.17
C ALA A 33 26.10 14.26 13.14
N LYS A 34 24.77 14.13 13.09
CA LYS A 34 23.86 15.28 13.04
C LYS A 34 23.94 16.17 14.28
N ALA A 35 24.06 15.60 15.47
CA ALA A 35 24.22 16.35 16.71
C ALA A 35 25.51 17.21 16.73
N TYR A 36 26.50 16.86 15.91
CA TYR A 36 27.73 17.61 15.73
C TYR A 36 27.80 18.40 14.42
N ASN A 37 26.73 18.38 13.60
CA ASN A 37 26.70 18.96 12.25
C ASN A 37 27.70 18.31 11.25
N GLY A 38 27.98 17.03 11.41
CA GLY A 38 28.74 16.23 10.44
C GLY A 38 27.93 15.91 9.19
N CYS A 39 28.64 15.59 8.10
CA CYS A 39 28.04 15.30 6.79
C CYS A 39 27.81 13.80 6.51
N TYR A 40 28.49 12.90 7.23
CA TYR A 40 28.35 11.44 7.11
C TYR A 40 28.15 10.77 8.45
N ALA A 41 27.70 9.51 8.46
CA ALA A 41 27.56 8.68 9.65
C ALA A 41 28.85 8.69 10.48
N ALA A 42 28.72 8.87 11.80
CA ALA A 42 29.85 8.91 12.70
C ALA A 42 30.47 7.53 12.90
N LEU A 43 31.78 7.49 13.10
CA LEU A 43 32.50 6.29 13.53
C LEU A 43 32.65 6.33 15.06
N ILE A 44 32.37 5.21 15.72
CA ILE A 44 32.55 5.06 17.17
C ILE A 44 33.72 4.11 17.39
N ASN A 45 34.82 4.64 17.93
CA ASN A 45 36.02 3.88 18.23
C ASN A 45 35.84 3.02 19.48
N GLU A 46 36.68 2.00 19.65
CA GLU A 46 36.57 1.04 20.76
C GLU A 46 36.78 1.65 22.14
N ASP A 47 37.57 2.74 22.19
CA ASP A 47 37.82 3.57 23.36
C ASP A 47 36.66 4.54 23.68
N GLY A 48 35.66 4.64 22.80
CA GLY A 48 34.51 5.52 22.94
C GLY A 48 34.69 6.91 22.37
N ILE A 49 35.81 7.18 21.66
CA ILE A 49 35.99 8.40 20.88
C ILE A 49 35.09 8.34 19.65
N ILE A 50 34.45 9.46 19.33
CA ILE A 50 33.61 9.59 18.13
C ILE A 50 34.35 10.39 17.07
N THR A 51 34.56 9.78 15.91
CA THR A 51 35.14 10.45 14.74
C THR A 51 34.00 10.88 13.81
N ILE A 52 34.00 12.16 13.42
CA ILE A 52 32.95 12.75 12.59
C ILE A 52 33.59 13.41 11.38
N THR A 53 33.00 13.17 10.21
CA THR A 53 33.38 13.82 8.96
C THR A 53 32.64 15.15 8.80
N PHE A 54 33.38 16.17 8.42
CA PHE A 54 32.88 17.50 8.08
C PHE A 54 33.31 17.88 6.68
N LEU A 55 32.58 18.84 6.11
CA LEU A 55 32.91 19.48 4.84
C LEU A 55 33.42 20.90 5.14
N ASN A 56 34.60 21.24 4.62
CA ASN A 56 35.12 22.60 4.64
C ASN A 56 34.47 23.47 3.56
N GLU A 57 34.70 24.78 3.63
CA GLU A 57 34.23 25.75 2.63
C GLU A 57 34.85 25.55 1.23
N ASP A 58 35.99 24.85 1.15
CA ASP A 58 36.68 24.48 -0.10
C ASP A 58 36.27 23.09 -0.62
N ASP A 59 35.14 22.56 -0.14
CA ASP A 59 34.62 21.21 -0.44
C ASP A 59 35.58 20.06 -0.07
N THR A 60 36.59 20.30 0.78
CA THR A 60 37.44 19.22 1.30
C THR A 60 36.83 18.57 2.54
N PHE A 61 36.97 17.25 2.65
CA PHE A 61 36.55 16.51 3.83
C PHE A 61 37.64 16.50 4.89
N TYR A 62 37.25 16.71 6.15
CA TYR A 62 38.14 16.48 7.29
C TYR A 62 37.44 15.67 8.37
N LEU A 63 38.25 14.92 9.12
CA LEU A 63 37.81 14.10 10.25
C LEU A 63 38.18 14.80 11.55
N LYS A 64 37.27 14.76 12.51
CA LYS A 64 37.54 15.27 13.86
C LYS A 64 37.03 14.32 14.92
N ASP A 65 37.89 14.09 15.90
CA ASP A 65 37.62 13.23 17.06
C ASP A 65 37.03 14.03 18.21
N PHE A 66 36.03 13.44 18.87
CA PHE A 66 35.35 14.03 20.01
C PHE A 66 35.25 13.06 21.17
N VAL A 67 35.46 13.59 22.37
CA VAL A 67 34.98 13.00 23.62
C VAL A 67 33.60 13.57 23.89
N VAL A 68 32.61 12.70 24.12
CA VAL A 68 31.21 13.11 24.27
C VAL A 68 31.00 13.80 25.62
N SER A 69 30.67 15.09 25.57
CA SER A 69 30.23 15.82 26.77
C SER A 69 28.78 15.47 27.12
N ARG A 70 28.39 15.69 28.39
CA ARG A 70 27.00 15.48 28.83
C ARG A 70 25.99 16.29 28.02
N LYS A 71 26.34 17.51 27.61
CA LYS A 71 25.48 18.34 26.76
C LYS A 71 25.28 17.70 25.38
N LYS A 72 26.38 17.31 24.73
CA LYS A 72 26.32 16.66 23.42
C LYS A 72 25.63 15.30 23.46
N PHE A 73 25.77 14.57 24.56
CA PHE A 73 25.03 13.33 24.77
C PHE A 73 23.50 13.54 24.71
N ASN A 74 22.99 14.61 25.35
CA ASN A 74 21.57 14.94 25.28
C ASN A 74 21.14 15.34 23.86
N ASP A 75 21.97 16.10 23.13
CA ASP A 75 21.72 16.44 21.72
C ASP A 75 21.61 15.16 20.86
N ILE A 76 22.54 14.21 21.03
CA ILE A 76 22.53 12.90 20.36
C ILE A 76 21.23 12.15 20.66
N LEU A 77 20.84 12.06 21.93
CA LEU A 77 19.60 11.37 22.31
C LEU A 77 18.36 12.02 21.69
N SER A 78 18.34 13.35 21.56
CA SER A 78 17.25 14.06 20.90
C SER A 78 17.16 13.70 19.41
N GLU A 79 18.28 13.76 18.67
CA GLU A 79 18.32 13.39 17.25
C GLU A 79 18.04 11.89 17.04
N LEU A 80 18.54 11.04 17.95
CA LEU A 80 18.29 9.60 17.94
C LEU A 80 16.79 9.30 18.04
N ASN A 81 16.10 9.90 19.00
CA ASN A 81 14.65 9.72 19.15
C ASN A 81 13.88 10.22 17.93
N LYS A 82 14.28 11.36 17.34
CA LYS A 82 13.65 11.86 16.10
C LYS A 82 13.83 10.87 14.95
N HIS A 83 15.05 10.40 14.72
CA HIS A 83 15.34 9.46 13.63
C HIS A 83 14.68 8.09 13.86
N ILE A 84 14.67 7.57 15.09
CA ILE A 84 13.95 6.33 15.44
C ILE A 84 12.46 6.48 15.14
N ASN A 85 11.84 7.57 15.60
CA ASN A 85 10.42 7.79 15.35
C ASN A 85 10.11 7.91 13.85
N GLN A 86 10.97 8.59 13.08
CA GLN A 86 10.83 8.66 11.62
C GLN A 86 10.95 7.28 10.96
N PHE A 87 11.91 6.45 11.41
CA PHE A 87 12.10 5.10 10.89
C PHE A 87 10.95 4.16 11.26
N VAL A 88 10.49 4.19 12.51
CA VAL A 88 9.36 3.39 12.97
C VAL A 88 8.09 3.77 12.21
N LEU A 89 7.78 5.07 12.11
CA LEU A 89 6.63 5.55 11.32
C LEU A 89 6.72 5.12 9.85
N LYS A 90 7.89 5.26 9.23
CA LYS A 90 8.09 4.83 7.83
C LYS A 90 7.91 3.32 7.66
N ASN A 91 8.47 2.51 8.57
CA ASN A 91 8.31 1.06 8.53
C ASN A 91 6.85 0.62 8.79
N ASP A 92 6.14 1.33 9.66
CA ASP A 92 4.73 1.06 9.93
C ASP A 92 3.84 1.48 8.75
N ASP A 93 4.14 2.60 8.08
CA ASP A 93 3.49 3.00 6.82
C ASP A 93 3.71 1.98 5.71
N GLU A 94 4.95 1.48 5.54
CA GLU A 94 5.27 0.47 4.53
C GLU A 94 4.51 -0.83 4.77
N LYS A 95 4.49 -1.32 6.01
CA LYS A 95 3.70 -2.49 6.43
C LYS A 95 2.21 -2.25 6.21
N PHE A 96 1.71 -1.07 6.59
CA PHE A 96 0.31 -0.69 6.41
C PHE A 96 -0.11 -0.78 4.95
N ILE A 97 0.72 -0.26 4.04
CA ILE A 97 0.45 -0.29 2.59
C ILE A 97 0.59 -1.66 1.97
N GLU A 98 1.55 -2.45 2.41
CA GLU A 98 1.64 -3.84 1.98
C GLU A 98 0.36 -4.61 2.33
N ILE A 99 -0.13 -4.45 3.55
CA ILE A 99 -1.38 -5.06 4.00
C ILE A 99 -2.56 -4.56 3.17
N LEU A 100 -2.71 -3.25 2.96
CA LEU A 100 -3.80 -2.71 2.15
C LEU A 100 -3.77 -3.21 0.70
N LYS A 101 -2.59 -3.29 0.07
CA LYS A 101 -2.43 -3.78 -1.31
C LYS A 101 -2.86 -5.24 -1.47
N ASN A 102 -2.66 -6.03 -0.43
CA ASN A 102 -3.03 -7.44 -0.40
C ASN A 102 -4.49 -7.66 0.07
N SER A 103 -5.14 -6.62 0.58
CA SER A 103 -6.51 -6.68 1.09
C SER A 103 -7.57 -6.50 -0.01
N ASP A 104 -8.79 -6.88 0.33
CA ASP A 104 -9.97 -6.65 -0.49
C ASP A 104 -10.73 -5.44 0.05
N LEU A 105 -10.36 -4.25 -0.43
CA LEU A 105 -11.02 -3.01 -0.02
C LEU A 105 -12.35 -2.87 -0.73
N VAL A 106 -13.43 -2.98 0.02
CA VAL A 106 -14.79 -2.72 -0.45
C VAL A 106 -15.12 -1.28 -0.12
N ALA A 107 -15.47 -0.46 -1.12
CA ALA A 107 -16.05 0.85 -0.86
C ALA A 107 -17.56 0.70 -0.63
N ASN A 108 -18.11 1.50 0.28
CA ASN A 108 -19.55 1.58 0.59
C ASN A 108 -20.21 2.87 0.08
N LYS A 109 -19.41 3.90 -0.19
CA LYS A 109 -19.86 5.18 -0.73
C LYS A 109 -18.73 5.87 -1.51
N LEU A 110 -19.11 6.71 -2.47
CA LEU A 110 -18.22 7.69 -3.10
C LEU A 110 -18.79 9.09 -2.92
N THR A 111 -17.92 10.03 -2.58
CA THR A 111 -18.22 11.47 -2.57
C THR A 111 -17.45 12.12 -3.70
N PHE A 112 -18.13 12.91 -4.51
CA PHE A 112 -17.54 13.63 -5.63
C PHE A 112 -16.77 14.85 -5.12
N ASP A 113 -15.53 15.00 -5.59
CA ASP A 113 -14.65 16.13 -5.29
C ASP A 113 -13.97 16.58 -6.59
N GLY A 114 -14.62 17.49 -7.32
CA GLY A 114 -14.09 17.98 -8.61
C GLY A 114 -14.10 16.91 -9.70
N ASN A 115 -12.94 16.45 -10.17
CA ASN A 115 -12.87 15.36 -11.17
C ASN A 115 -12.61 13.98 -10.55
N ASP A 116 -12.57 13.93 -9.22
CA ASP A 116 -12.11 12.78 -8.47
C ASP A 116 -13.13 12.37 -7.41
N PHE A 117 -12.87 11.23 -6.76
CA PHE A 117 -13.78 10.68 -5.77
C PHE A 117 -13.06 10.28 -4.49
N ILE A 118 -13.68 10.61 -3.37
CA ILE A 118 -13.32 10.13 -2.04
C ILE A 118 -14.13 8.87 -1.75
N LEU A 119 -13.46 7.80 -1.36
CA LEU A 119 -14.05 6.50 -1.04
C LEU A 119 -14.30 6.39 0.47
N GLU A 120 -15.50 5.97 0.84
CA GLU A 120 -15.77 5.46 2.18
C GLU A 120 -15.58 3.95 2.17
N ILE A 121 -14.54 3.46 2.87
CA ILE A 121 -14.19 2.04 2.90
C ILE A 121 -14.99 1.28 3.97
N ASP A 122 -15.46 0.10 3.62
CA ASP A 122 -16.07 -0.88 4.52
C ASP A 122 -14.98 -1.60 5.32
N TYR A 123 -14.63 -1.04 6.49
CA TYR A 123 -13.60 -1.63 7.34
C TYR A 123 -14.03 -2.96 7.99
N GLU A 124 -15.32 -3.28 8.07
CA GLU A 124 -15.78 -4.58 8.59
C GLU A 124 -15.44 -5.74 7.64
N LYS A 125 -15.35 -5.44 6.34
CA LYS A 125 -14.97 -6.40 5.30
C LYS A 125 -13.46 -6.53 5.08
N LEU A 126 -12.66 -5.65 5.69
CA LEU A 126 -11.24 -5.88 5.80
C LEU A 126 -11.04 -7.12 6.66
N SER A 127 -10.63 -8.22 6.04
CA SER A 127 -10.29 -9.48 6.71
C SER A 127 -8.97 -9.37 7.49
N LEU A 128 -8.68 -8.18 8.02
CA LEU A 128 -7.51 -7.85 8.80
C LEU A 128 -7.80 -8.15 10.25
N LYS A 129 -7.84 -9.45 10.56
CA LYS A 129 -7.93 -9.98 11.93
C LYS A 129 -6.74 -9.62 12.83
N LYS A 130 -5.89 -8.64 12.50
CA LYS A 130 -4.59 -8.45 13.16
C LYS A 130 -4.31 -6.98 13.47
N SER A 131 -4.64 -6.63 14.72
CA SER A 131 -4.32 -5.42 15.48
C SER A 131 -5.29 -4.23 15.34
N SER A 132 -5.73 -3.74 16.51
CA SER A 132 -6.51 -2.51 16.68
C SER A 132 -5.79 -1.26 16.16
N TYR A 133 -4.46 -1.31 16.04
CA TYR A 133 -3.64 -0.23 15.50
C TYR A 133 -3.86 -0.03 14.00
N PHE A 134 -4.05 -1.12 13.24
CA PHE A 134 -4.32 -1.04 11.81
C PHE A 134 -5.67 -0.34 11.54
N ASP A 135 -6.71 -0.69 12.29
CA ASP A 135 -8.03 -0.08 12.15
C ASP A 135 -8.01 1.42 12.44
N LEU A 136 -7.20 1.86 13.40
CA LEU A 136 -7.00 3.28 13.71
C LEU A 136 -6.31 4.00 12.55
N LEU A 137 -5.19 3.47 12.06
CA LEU A 137 -4.47 4.06 10.92
C LEU A 137 -5.35 4.13 9.66
N ALA A 138 -6.10 3.06 9.38
CA ALA A 138 -6.97 3.00 8.22
C ALA A 138 -8.09 4.05 8.29
N LYS A 139 -8.70 4.25 9.48
CA LYS A 139 -9.72 5.28 9.71
C LYS A 139 -9.20 6.71 9.59
N GLU A 140 -7.92 6.94 9.85
CA GLU A 140 -7.29 8.26 9.69
C GLU A 140 -6.89 8.56 8.24
N CYS A 141 -7.01 7.61 7.33
CA CYS A 141 -6.65 7.77 5.93
C CYS A 141 -7.82 8.23 5.06
N THR A 142 -7.53 9.09 4.09
CA THR A 142 -8.45 9.45 3.01
C THR A 142 -8.19 8.53 1.82
N PHE A 143 -9.19 7.75 1.42
CA PHE A 143 -9.10 6.88 0.25
C PHE A 143 -9.61 7.63 -0.99
N PHE A 144 -8.81 7.62 -2.05
CA PHE A 144 -9.02 8.46 -3.21
C PHE A 144 -8.94 7.66 -4.50
N ILE A 145 -9.82 7.92 -5.45
CA ILE A 145 -9.81 7.33 -6.78
C ILE A 145 -10.09 8.38 -7.84
N LYS A 146 -9.31 8.36 -8.94
CA LYS A 146 -9.56 9.25 -10.08
C LYS A 146 -10.63 8.67 -10.98
N GLN A 147 -11.37 9.53 -11.70
CA GLN A 147 -12.31 9.10 -12.73
C GLN A 147 -11.69 8.16 -13.78
N ASN A 148 -10.41 8.38 -14.13
CA ASN A 148 -9.69 7.55 -15.08
C ASN A 148 -9.37 6.13 -14.56
N ASP A 149 -9.42 5.93 -13.24
CA ASP A 149 -9.15 4.65 -12.57
C ASP A 149 -10.42 3.79 -12.35
N LEU A 150 -11.57 4.26 -12.84
CA LEU A 150 -12.87 3.56 -12.85
C LEU A 150 -13.13 2.89 -14.20
N TYR A 151 -13.92 1.80 -14.21
CA TYR A 151 -14.43 1.21 -15.45
C TYR A 151 -15.42 2.17 -16.12
N PHE A 152 -15.63 2.00 -17.43
CA PHE A 152 -16.41 2.93 -18.23
C PHE A 152 -17.84 3.11 -17.68
N ASN A 153 -18.52 2.01 -17.34
CA ASN A 153 -19.89 2.06 -16.81
C ASN A 153 -19.97 2.39 -15.31
N ASP A 154 -18.86 2.41 -14.57
CA ASP A 154 -18.93 2.79 -13.16
C ASP A 154 -19.45 4.22 -13.02
N LEU A 155 -19.03 5.13 -13.89
CA LEU A 155 -19.48 6.53 -13.86
C LEU A 155 -20.98 6.67 -14.10
N GLU A 156 -21.51 5.93 -15.07
CA GLU A 156 -22.94 5.94 -15.38
C GLU A 156 -23.76 5.26 -14.26
N ASN A 157 -23.26 4.17 -13.68
CA ASN A 157 -23.90 3.52 -12.55
C ASN A 157 -23.91 4.45 -11.32
N LEU A 158 -22.79 5.14 -11.06
CA LEU A 158 -22.67 6.11 -9.97
C LEU A 158 -23.60 7.31 -10.15
N SER A 159 -23.69 7.89 -11.35
CA SER A 159 -24.58 9.03 -11.62
C SER A 159 -26.05 8.67 -11.48
N LYS A 160 -26.40 7.40 -11.71
CA LYS A 160 -27.74 6.84 -11.47
C LYS A 160 -28.00 6.47 -10.00
N GLY A 161 -27.05 6.73 -9.10
CA GLY A 161 -27.13 6.35 -7.68
C GLY A 161 -27.02 4.84 -7.44
N ILE A 162 -26.64 4.07 -8.47
CA ILE A 162 -26.49 2.61 -8.39
C ILE A 162 -25.09 2.32 -7.88
N PHE A 163 -24.98 2.18 -6.56
CA PHE A 163 -23.74 1.77 -5.92
C PHE A 163 -23.80 0.27 -5.58
N PRO A 164 -23.09 -0.61 -6.32
CA PRO A 164 -23.15 -2.04 -6.09
C PRO A 164 -22.36 -2.40 -4.82
N LYS A 165 -23.04 -2.33 -3.67
CA LYS A 165 -22.49 -2.73 -2.36
C LYS A 165 -21.90 -4.14 -2.45
N GLY A 166 -20.68 -4.31 -1.95
CA GLY A 166 -19.97 -5.61 -1.96
C GLY A 166 -19.31 -6.00 -3.28
N ILE A 167 -19.54 -5.27 -4.38
CA ILE A 167 -18.90 -5.52 -5.69
C ILE A 167 -17.97 -4.36 -6.07
N PHE A 168 -18.13 -3.20 -5.43
CA PHE A 168 -17.22 -2.06 -5.57
C PHE A 168 -15.92 -2.30 -4.78
N THR A 169 -15.10 -3.24 -5.26
CA THR A 169 -13.76 -3.47 -4.73
C THR A 169 -12.74 -2.60 -5.45
N VAL A 170 -11.78 -2.05 -4.69
CA VAL A 170 -10.68 -1.25 -5.21
C VAL A 170 -9.34 -1.85 -4.82
N ASP A 171 -8.32 -1.60 -5.65
CA ASP A 171 -6.93 -1.95 -5.37
C ASP A 171 -6.15 -0.70 -4.98
N VAL A 172 -5.32 -0.80 -3.93
CA VAL A 172 -4.36 0.25 -3.59
C VAL A 172 -3.18 0.18 -4.56
N PHE A 173 -2.75 1.32 -5.09
CA PHE A 173 -1.51 1.39 -5.86
C PHE A 173 -0.47 2.32 -5.26
N SER A 174 -0.88 3.34 -4.50
CA SER A 174 0.04 4.30 -3.87
C SER A 174 -0.50 4.83 -2.55
N PHE A 175 0.39 5.39 -1.74
CA PHE A 175 0.09 6.05 -0.47
C PHE A 175 1.00 7.24 -0.28
N ASN A 176 0.43 8.31 0.26
CA ASN A 176 1.15 9.48 0.69
C ASN A 176 1.04 9.60 2.20
N SER A 177 2.13 9.29 2.91
CA SER A 177 2.17 9.32 4.37
C SER A 177 2.06 10.73 4.95
N LYS A 178 2.52 11.76 4.23
CA LYS A 178 2.47 13.15 4.71
C LYS A 178 1.05 13.65 4.94
N ASN A 179 0.11 13.25 4.08
CA ASN A 179 -1.29 13.66 4.14
C ASN A 179 -2.25 12.49 4.35
N LYS A 180 -1.74 11.32 4.74
CA LYS A 180 -2.49 10.07 4.95
C LYS A 180 -3.48 9.75 3.81
N THR A 181 -3.06 9.95 2.57
CA THR A 181 -3.92 9.71 1.39
C THR A 181 -3.56 8.38 0.72
N VAL A 182 -4.54 7.49 0.58
CA VAL A 182 -4.41 6.20 -0.11
C VAL A 182 -5.00 6.31 -1.50
N TYR A 183 -4.17 6.12 -2.52
CA TYR A 183 -4.59 6.16 -3.91
C TYR A 183 -5.01 4.77 -4.38
N CYS A 184 -6.26 4.71 -4.84
CA CYS A 184 -6.95 3.50 -5.21
C CYS A 184 -7.27 3.51 -6.70
N LYS A 185 -7.35 2.32 -7.30
CA LYS A 185 -7.88 2.11 -8.64
C LYS A 185 -8.81 0.92 -8.66
N ARG A 186 -9.85 1.00 -9.47
CA ARG A 186 -10.78 -0.12 -9.66
C ARG A 186 -10.42 -0.93 -10.90
N VAL A 187 -9.90 -0.25 -11.91
CA VAL A 187 -9.41 -0.85 -13.15
C VAL A 187 -8.17 -1.69 -12.88
N SER A 188 -8.36 -3.01 -12.84
CA SER A 188 -7.28 -3.97 -12.60
C SER A 188 -7.64 -5.39 -13.04
N GLN A 189 -6.62 -6.24 -13.21
CA GLN A 189 -6.84 -7.66 -13.48
C GLN A 189 -7.55 -8.38 -12.32
N LYS A 190 -7.26 -7.98 -11.07
CA LYS A 190 -7.88 -8.55 -9.86
C LYS A 190 -9.38 -8.24 -9.82
N ASN A 191 -9.75 -6.97 -9.93
CA ASN A 191 -11.14 -6.53 -9.89
C ASN A 191 -11.94 -7.00 -11.11
N SER A 192 -11.36 -6.99 -12.31
CA SER A 192 -12.04 -7.51 -13.51
C SER A 192 -12.38 -9.00 -13.39
N LYS A 193 -11.51 -9.82 -12.80
CA LYS A 193 -11.82 -11.24 -12.54
C LYS A 193 -12.93 -11.40 -11.51
N LYS A 194 -12.93 -10.60 -10.44
CA LYS A 194 -14.03 -10.62 -9.44
C LYS A 194 -15.37 -10.29 -10.08
N MET A 195 -15.43 -9.23 -10.89
CA MET A 195 -16.64 -8.85 -11.61
C MET A 195 -17.08 -9.93 -12.61
N PHE A 196 -16.11 -10.61 -13.23
CA PHE A 196 -16.40 -11.75 -14.07
C PHE A 196 -17.07 -12.89 -13.28
N PHE A 197 -16.48 -13.33 -12.17
CA PHE A 197 -17.04 -14.43 -11.38
C PHE A 197 -18.37 -14.05 -10.74
N TYR A 198 -18.56 -12.80 -10.35
CA TYR A 198 -19.85 -12.28 -9.91
C TYR A 198 -20.91 -12.48 -11.00
N ALA A 199 -20.67 -11.98 -12.22
CA ALA A 199 -21.61 -12.10 -13.32
C ALA A 199 -21.85 -13.56 -13.74
N PHE A 200 -20.79 -14.39 -13.72
CA PHE A 200 -20.85 -15.80 -14.07
C PHE A 200 -21.68 -16.61 -13.08
N ASN A 201 -21.41 -16.46 -11.77
CA ASN A 201 -22.12 -17.19 -10.72
C ASN A 201 -23.58 -16.75 -10.62
N ASP A 202 -23.84 -15.46 -10.75
CA ASP A 202 -25.20 -14.92 -10.79
C ASP A 202 -25.99 -15.49 -11.97
N LEU A 203 -25.37 -15.57 -13.16
CA LEU A 203 -26.02 -16.15 -14.33
C LEU A 203 -26.25 -17.66 -14.19
N ASN A 204 -25.28 -18.41 -13.66
CA ASN A 204 -25.46 -19.83 -13.34
C ASN A 204 -26.67 -20.03 -12.42
N LYS A 205 -26.80 -19.20 -11.37
CA LYS A 205 -27.91 -19.24 -10.43
C LYS A 205 -29.25 -18.93 -11.10
N ILE A 206 -29.32 -17.87 -11.89
CA ILE A 206 -30.57 -17.42 -12.55
C ILE A 206 -31.05 -18.44 -13.59
N LEU A 207 -30.14 -19.09 -14.29
CA LEU A 207 -30.46 -20.08 -15.34
C LEU A 207 -30.49 -21.52 -14.81
N GLU A 208 -30.27 -21.73 -13.51
CA GLU A 208 -30.20 -23.06 -12.88
C GLU A 208 -29.21 -24.00 -13.61
N THR A 209 -28.07 -23.44 -14.04
CA THR A 209 -27.01 -24.17 -14.74
C THR A 209 -25.81 -24.36 -13.83
N ASN A 210 -24.98 -25.37 -14.14
CA ASN A 210 -23.78 -25.67 -13.38
C ASN A 210 -22.52 -25.65 -14.28
N TYR A 211 -22.37 -24.57 -15.06
CA TYR A 211 -21.16 -24.38 -15.84
C TYR A 211 -19.99 -24.02 -14.93
N SER A 212 -18.81 -24.49 -15.30
CA SER A 212 -17.58 -24.34 -14.52
C SER A 212 -16.40 -23.99 -15.41
N ILE A 213 -15.48 -23.20 -14.85
CA ILE A 213 -14.34 -22.64 -15.56
C ILE A 213 -13.07 -23.38 -15.15
N LYS A 214 -12.31 -23.81 -16.15
CA LYS A 214 -10.99 -24.40 -15.96
C LYS A 214 -9.95 -23.31 -15.76
N LYS A 215 -10.00 -22.25 -16.57
CA LYS A 215 -9.03 -21.16 -16.54
C LYS A 215 -9.63 -19.86 -17.03
N ILE A 216 -9.21 -18.75 -16.40
CA ILE A 216 -9.50 -17.41 -16.87
C ILE A 216 -8.27 -16.51 -16.81
N LYS A 217 -8.01 -15.79 -17.90
CA LYS A 217 -7.09 -14.66 -17.96
C LYS A 217 -7.87 -13.41 -18.38
N SER A 218 -7.43 -12.24 -17.94
CA SER A 218 -7.95 -10.97 -18.41
C SER A 218 -6.80 -10.11 -18.95
N ARG A 219 -7.05 -9.43 -20.06
CA ARG A 219 -6.19 -8.37 -20.59
C ARG A 219 -6.96 -7.06 -20.50
N PHE A 220 -6.29 -6.04 -19.98
CA PHE A 220 -6.81 -4.68 -19.94
C PHE A 220 -6.12 -3.84 -21.01
N ILE A 221 -6.90 -3.05 -21.75
CA ILE A 221 -6.42 -2.07 -22.71
C ILE A 221 -6.65 -0.69 -22.10
N SER A 222 -5.57 -0.03 -21.70
CA SER A 222 -5.60 1.26 -20.96
C SER A 222 -6.42 2.32 -21.68
N ASP A 223 -6.13 2.52 -22.96
CA ASP A 223 -6.60 3.68 -23.71
C ASP A 223 -8.11 3.61 -23.97
N THR A 224 -8.62 2.40 -24.19
CA THR A 224 -10.03 2.15 -24.45
C THR A 224 -10.81 1.76 -23.20
N LYS A 225 -10.11 1.54 -22.08
CA LYS A 225 -10.63 0.86 -20.89
C LYS A 225 -11.29 -0.50 -21.17
N GLU A 226 -10.92 -1.16 -22.27
CA GLU A 226 -11.52 -2.44 -22.66
C GLU A 226 -10.94 -3.61 -21.85
N VAL A 227 -11.81 -4.50 -21.40
CA VAL A 227 -11.43 -5.75 -20.74
C VAL A 227 -11.70 -6.95 -21.65
N ILE A 228 -10.66 -7.68 -22.00
CA ILE A 228 -10.76 -8.91 -22.79
C ILE A 228 -10.53 -10.10 -21.87
N TYR A 229 -11.52 -10.97 -21.76
CA TYR A 229 -11.44 -12.22 -20.99
C TYR A 229 -11.09 -13.38 -21.92
N PHE A 230 -10.11 -14.18 -21.52
CA PHE A 230 -9.76 -15.44 -22.17
C PHE A 230 -10.16 -16.58 -21.26
N ILE A 231 -11.17 -17.35 -21.66
CA ILE A 231 -11.85 -18.31 -20.80
C ILE A 231 -11.72 -19.71 -21.40
N GLU A 232 -11.38 -20.67 -20.54
CA GLU A 232 -11.38 -22.09 -20.83
C GLU A 232 -12.41 -22.74 -19.90
N PHE A 233 -13.45 -23.35 -20.48
CA PHE A 233 -14.51 -24.01 -19.72
C PHE A 233 -14.13 -25.46 -19.41
N ARG A 234 -14.63 -26.01 -18.29
CA ARG A 234 -14.60 -27.47 -18.07
C ARG A 234 -15.77 -28.14 -18.78
N ASN A 235 -16.95 -27.54 -18.67
CA ASN A 235 -18.16 -27.91 -19.38
C ASN A 235 -18.69 -26.68 -20.13
N LYS A 236 -18.91 -26.84 -21.43
CA LYS A 236 -19.20 -25.74 -22.33
C LYS A 236 -20.52 -25.05 -21.96
N GLY A 237 -20.46 -23.75 -21.68
CA GLY A 237 -21.63 -22.89 -21.61
C GLY A 237 -22.39 -22.89 -22.94
N SER A 238 -23.73 -22.92 -22.90
CA SER A 238 -24.52 -22.75 -24.13
C SER A 238 -24.22 -21.41 -24.80
N ASN A 239 -24.45 -21.31 -26.12
CA ASN A 239 -24.28 -20.03 -26.83
C ASN A 239 -25.16 -18.92 -26.22
N PHE A 240 -26.34 -19.29 -25.73
CA PHE A 240 -27.22 -18.40 -24.99
C PHE A 240 -26.56 -17.90 -23.69
N PHE A 241 -26.01 -18.81 -22.87
CA PHE A 241 -25.30 -18.45 -21.65
C PHE A 241 -24.12 -17.49 -21.92
N ILE A 242 -23.31 -17.79 -22.94
CA ILE A 242 -22.17 -16.96 -23.33
C ILE A 242 -22.62 -15.56 -23.76
N SER A 243 -23.70 -15.47 -24.54
CA SER A 243 -24.30 -14.21 -24.97
C SER A 243 -24.79 -13.38 -23.78
N GLU A 244 -25.53 -14.00 -22.85
CA GLU A 244 -26.03 -13.31 -21.66
C GLU A 244 -24.91 -12.89 -20.70
N LEU A 245 -23.88 -13.71 -20.53
CA LEU A 245 -22.69 -13.34 -19.77
C LEU A 245 -21.99 -12.11 -20.38
N SER A 246 -21.84 -12.09 -21.71
CA SER A 246 -21.26 -10.94 -22.43
C SER A 246 -22.07 -9.66 -22.19
N LYS A 247 -23.41 -9.72 -22.26
CA LYS A 247 -24.28 -8.56 -21.97
C LYS A 247 -24.13 -8.07 -20.53
N ARG A 248 -24.10 -8.98 -19.55
CA ARG A 248 -23.92 -8.63 -18.13
C ARG A 248 -22.57 -7.97 -17.87
N LEU A 249 -21.49 -8.52 -18.42
CA LEU A 249 -20.16 -7.92 -18.29
C LEU A 249 -20.08 -6.55 -18.95
N LYS A 250 -20.72 -6.36 -20.11
CA LYS A 250 -20.82 -5.04 -20.73
C LYS A 250 -21.58 -4.06 -19.86
N LYS A 251 -22.67 -4.47 -19.21
CA LYS A 251 -23.41 -3.61 -18.27
C LYS A 251 -22.55 -3.21 -17.07
N LEU A 252 -21.72 -4.13 -16.56
CA LEU A 252 -20.87 -3.91 -15.40
C LEU A 252 -19.62 -3.07 -15.70
N LEU A 253 -18.93 -3.34 -16.81
CA LEU A 253 -17.60 -2.81 -17.10
C LEU A 253 -17.60 -1.78 -18.24
N GLY A 254 -18.65 -1.74 -19.06
CA GLY A 254 -18.69 -1.07 -20.35
C GLY A 254 -18.04 -1.92 -21.44
N LYS A 255 -16.89 -1.51 -21.96
CA LYS A 255 -16.23 -2.21 -23.07
C LYS A 255 -15.62 -3.53 -22.59
N SER A 256 -16.28 -4.64 -22.89
CA SER A 256 -15.77 -5.98 -22.57
C SER A 256 -15.98 -6.98 -23.70
N LYS A 257 -15.04 -7.94 -23.80
CA LYS A 257 -15.06 -9.05 -24.78
C LYS A 257 -14.75 -10.39 -24.11
N LEU A 258 -15.35 -11.44 -24.66
CA LEU A 258 -15.11 -12.83 -24.27
C LEU A 258 -14.43 -13.58 -25.43
N ASN A 259 -13.22 -14.08 -25.19
CA ASN A 259 -12.51 -14.99 -26.07
C ASN A 259 -12.50 -16.38 -25.45
N ILE A 260 -13.24 -17.30 -26.04
CA ILE A 260 -13.45 -18.64 -25.48
C ILE A 260 -12.52 -19.62 -26.18
N LYS A 261 -11.70 -20.31 -25.40
CA LYS A 261 -10.94 -21.48 -25.84
C LYS A 261 -11.66 -22.75 -25.36
N PHE A 262 -11.68 -23.73 -26.26
CA PHE A 262 -12.18 -25.07 -26.01
C PHE A 262 -11.05 -25.96 -25.52
#